data_AF-F6K8J9-F1
#
_entry.id   AF-F6K8J9-F1
#
_cell.length_a   1.000
_cell.length_b   1.000
_cell.length_c   1.000
_cell.angle_alpha   90.00
_cell.angle_beta   90.00
_cell.angle_gamma   90.00
#
_symmetry.space_group_name_H-M   'P 1'
#
loop_
_entity.id
_entity.type
_entity.pdbx_description
1 polymer ?
#
loop_
_entity_poly.entity_id
_entity_poly.type
_entity_poly.pdbx_seq_one_letter_code
_entity_poly.pdbx_strand_id
1 'polypeptide(L)'
;MKAVILSFVFLSLVGLGYAWQYPRNADQALWAFRTCQRRESDASLVLKWYQWQLPNNAATHCYVKCGWIHLGMYNRKDGSIKVDKVKQQFTSRGIEIPGDIDSLSGPTDGSCKTLYDKTIRFFKNNAQSIRFAFYGTTAESNKWFAEHPEVKPKGTKISQFCNAEREKGNKDCKHACSAYYYRLVDEDYKPIYFRKLEIPGISNDKINKCRKEASGQQGCKVSDALYDCLERSNAAGLKAALKILDDQSTKY
;
A
#
# COMPACT_ATOMS: atom_id res chain seq x y z
N MET A 1 26.39 28.28 37.23
CA MET A 1 25.14 27.52 37.39
C MET A 1 24.32 27.68 36.12
N LYS A 2 24.04 26.55 35.43
CA LYS A 2 22.81 26.21 34.69
C LYS A 2 22.28 27.25 33.68
N ALA A 3 22.06 26.98 32.41
CA ALA A 3 21.99 25.77 31.60
C ALA A 3 22.04 26.25 30.12
N VAL A 4 22.88 25.69 29.25
CA VAL A 4 22.48 24.63 28.30
C VAL A 4 21.04 24.81 27.78
N ILE A 5 20.80 25.81 26.93
CA ILE A 5 19.57 25.87 26.12
C ILE A 5 19.91 26.46 24.75
N LEU A 6 20.43 25.63 23.84
CA LEU A 6 20.22 25.82 22.39
C LEU A 6 20.50 24.54 21.58
N SER A 7 20.12 23.38 22.11
CA SER A 7 20.28 22.09 21.41
C SER A 7 19.00 21.26 21.50
N PHE A 8 17.87 21.78 21.03
CA PHE A 8 16.62 20.98 20.95
C PHE A 8 15.67 21.44 19.83
N VAL A 9 16.14 21.52 18.58
CA VAL A 9 15.27 21.37 17.40
C VAL A 9 16.01 20.60 16.29
N PHE A 10 16.48 19.40 16.60
CA PHE A 10 16.90 18.41 15.60
C PHE A 10 16.38 17.01 15.97
N LEU A 11 15.12 16.96 16.42
CA LEU A 11 14.41 15.72 16.78
C LEU A 11 13.02 15.71 16.16
N SER A 12 12.94 15.93 14.85
CA SER A 12 11.75 15.57 14.07
C SER A 12 12.17 15.32 12.65
N LEU A 13 11.79 14.16 12.10
CA LEU A 13 12.05 13.63 10.75
C LEU A 13 13.02 12.44 10.65
N VAL A 14 13.04 11.56 11.66
CA VAL A 14 13.11 10.11 11.37
C VAL A 14 11.74 9.48 11.56
N GLY A 15 10.70 10.19 11.11
CA GLY A 15 9.48 9.55 10.69
C GLY A 15 9.72 9.05 9.29
N LEU A 16 10.09 7.78 9.13
CA LEU A 16 9.87 7.03 7.88
C LEU A 16 8.35 6.85 7.67
N GLY A 17 7.63 7.97 7.69
CA GLY A 17 6.21 8.07 7.50
C GLY A 17 5.94 8.13 6.02
N TYR A 18 5.32 7.07 5.51
CA TYR A 18 4.75 7.07 4.19
C TYR A 18 3.81 8.26 4.03
N ALA A 19 3.85 8.94 2.89
CA ALA A 19 2.97 10.08 2.63
C ALA A 19 1.76 9.61 1.83
N TRP A 20 1.02 8.70 2.46
CA TRP A 20 -0.17 8.15 1.84
C TRP A 20 -1.19 9.26 1.70
N GLN A 21 -1.64 9.44 0.46
CA GLN A 21 -2.79 10.28 0.21
C GLN A 21 -4.07 9.54 0.64
N TYR A 22 -4.98 10.28 1.26
CA TYR A 22 -6.30 9.80 1.68
C TYR A 22 -7.38 10.74 1.14
N PRO A 23 -8.56 10.22 0.77
CA PRO A 23 -8.98 8.81 0.84
C PRO A 23 -8.24 7.91 -0.16
N ARG A 24 -8.32 6.60 0.04
CA ARG A 24 -7.78 5.62 -0.92
C ARG A 24 -8.74 5.48 -2.09
N ASN A 25 -8.20 5.50 -3.29
CA ASN A 25 -8.95 5.33 -4.53
C ASN A 25 -9.13 3.85 -4.91
N ALA A 26 -9.84 3.56 -6.01
CA ALA A 26 -10.16 2.18 -6.37
C ALA A 26 -8.94 1.36 -6.82
N ASP A 27 -7.96 1.97 -7.49
CA ASP A 27 -6.69 1.32 -7.87
C ASP A 27 -5.86 0.94 -6.63
N GLN A 28 -5.71 1.87 -5.69
CA GLN A 28 -4.98 1.64 -4.45
C GLN A 28 -5.64 0.56 -3.59
N ALA A 29 -6.98 0.58 -3.48
CA ALA A 29 -7.72 -0.45 -2.75
C ALA A 29 -7.61 -1.82 -3.44
N LEU A 30 -7.76 -1.87 -4.76
CA LEU A 30 -7.61 -3.09 -5.56
C LEU A 30 -6.20 -3.69 -5.38
N TRP A 31 -5.17 -2.86 -5.54
CA TRP A 31 -3.78 -3.26 -5.30
C TRP A 31 -3.59 -3.83 -3.89
N ALA A 32 -4.14 -3.18 -2.87
CA ALA A 32 -3.99 -3.61 -1.48
C ALA A 32 -4.56 -5.03 -1.26
N PHE A 33 -5.83 -5.23 -1.62
CA PHE A 33 -6.49 -6.53 -1.43
C PHE A 33 -5.80 -7.62 -2.21
N ARG A 34 -5.46 -7.35 -3.47
CA ARG A 34 -4.91 -8.36 -4.35
C ARG A 34 -3.46 -8.70 -4.02
N THR A 35 -2.66 -7.72 -3.60
CA THR A 35 -1.30 -7.94 -3.07
C THR A 35 -1.33 -8.87 -1.85
N CYS A 36 -2.33 -8.70 -0.98
CA CYS A 36 -2.49 -9.54 0.19
C CYS A 36 -3.02 -10.95 -0.12
N GLN A 37 -3.90 -11.10 -1.12
CA GLN A 37 -4.43 -12.40 -1.56
C GLN A 37 -3.35 -13.28 -2.22
N ARG A 38 -2.44 -12.68 -3.01
CA ARG A 38 -1.40 -13.40 -3.76
C ARG A 38 -0.48 -14.29 -2.95
N ARG A 39 -0.34 -13.99 -1.66
CA ARG A 39 0.53 -14.76 -0.76
C ARG A 39 -0.11 -16.04 -0.28
N GLU A 40 -1.40 -16.21 -0.54
CA GLU A 40 -2.14 -17.40 -0.17
C GLU A 40 -2.17 -18.41 -1.30
N SER A 41 -1.81 -19.65 -0.98
CA SER A 41 -1.84 -20.78 -1.90
C SER A 41 -3.20 -21.49 -1.92
N ASP A 42 -3.99 -21.39 -0.85
CA ASP A 42 -5.33 -21.99 -0.78
C ASP A 42 -6.34 -21.15 -1.59
N ALA A 43 -6.65 -21.62 -2.80
CA ALA A 43 -7.62 -21.00 -3.69
C ALA A 43 -9.03 -20.92 -3.09
N SER A 44 -9.43 -21.88 -2.25
CA SER A 44 -10.74 -21.89 -1.60
C SER A 44 -10.85 -20.77 -0.57
N LEU A 45 -9.77 -20.49 0.15
CA LEU A 45 -9.69 -19.42 1.12
C LEU A 45 -9.69 -18.05 0.43
N VAL A 46 -8.95 -17.92 -0.67
CA VAL A 46 -8.95 -16.71 -1.50
C VAL A 46 -10.36 -16.42 -2.06
N LEU A 47 -11.12 -17.45 -2.48
CA LEU A 47 -12.51 -17.29 -2.92
C LEU A 47 -13.41 -16.71 -1.82
N LYS A 48 -13.26 -17.20 -0.58
CA LYS A 48 -13.98 -16.64 0.58
C LYS A 48 -13.64 -15.15 0.77
N TRP A 49 -12.37 -14.79 0.65
CA TRP A 49 -11.95 -13.39 0.76
C TRP A 49 -12.52 -12.49 -0.35
N TYR A 50 -12.65 -12.98 -1.59
CA TYR A 50 -13.36 -12.26 -2.67
C TYR A 50 -14.82 -11.98 -2.34
N GLN A 51 -15.46 -12.91 -1.64
CA GLN A 51 -16.84 -12.79 -1.16
C GLN A 51 -16.94 -12.01 0.15
N TRP A 52 -15.83 -11.41 0.61
CA TRP A 52 -15.75 -10.68 1.89
C TRP A 52 -16.07 -11.55 3.12
N GLN A 53 -15.88 -12.86 2.99
CA GLN A 53 -15.96 -13.81 4.08
C GLN A 53 -14.58 -13.99 4.71
N LEU A 54 -14.48 -13.67 6.00
CA LEU A 54 -13.21 -13.68 6.74
C LEU A 54 -13.24 -14.77 7.83
N PRO A 55 -12.99 -16.06 7.49
CA PRO A 55 -13.03 -17.15 8.47
C PRO A 55 -11.95 -17.00 9.55
N ASN A 56 -12.18 -17.59 10.73
CA ASN A 56 -11.29 -17.47 11.87
C ASN A 56 -10.13 -18.48 11.77
N ASN A 57 -9.12 -18.17 10.95
CA ASN A 57 -7.89 -18.96 10.82
C ASN A 57 -6.66 -18.06 10.63
N ALA A 58 -5.47 -18.62 10.91
CA ALA A 58 -4.21 -17.86 10.91
C ALA A 58 -3.93 -17.12 9.59
N ALA A 59 -4.20 -17.77 8.45
CA ALA A 59 -4.06 -17.18 7.13
C ALA A 59 -4.95 -15.94 6.96
N THR A 60 -6.23 -16.04 7.31
CA THR A 60 -7.17 -14.91 7.24
C THR A 60 -6.80 -13.79 8.20
N HIS A 61 -6.30 -14.14 9.40
CA HIS A 61 -5.84 -13.13 10.35
C HIS A 61 -4.74 -12.27 9.72
N CYS A 62 -3.77 -12.90 9.06
CA CYS A 62 -2.68 -12.18 8.40
C CYS A 62 -3.12 -11.49 7.10
N TYR A 63 -4.11 -12.01 6.37
CA TYR A 63 -4.74 -11.30 5.26
C TYR A 63 -5.38 -9.98 5.71
N VAL A 64 -6.17 -10.00 6.80
CA VAL A 64 -6.79 -8.79 7.36
C VAL A 64 -5.74 -7.77 7.77
N LYS A 65 -4.69 -8.20 8.50
CA LYS A 65 -3.57 -7.31 8.85
C LYS A 65 -2.87 -6.75 7.61
N CYS A 66 -2.65 -7.58 6.60
CA CYS A 66 -2.03 -7.16 5.35
C CYS A 66 -2.88 -6.07 4.68
N GLY A 67 -4.20 -6.25 4.60
CA GLY A 67 -5.13 -5.27 4.04
C GLY A 67 -5.06 -3.92 4.77
N TRP A 68 -5.13 -3.92 6.10
CA TRP A 68 -4.99 -2.69 6.89
C TRP A 68 -3.66 -1.96 6.63
N ILE A 69 -2.55 -2.69 6.49
CA ILE A 69 -1.22 -2.11 6.16
C ILE A 69 -1.20 -1.56 4.72
N HIS A 70 -1.69 -2.33 3.74
CA HIS A 70 -1.64 -1.95 2.33
C HIS A 70 -2.77 -0.97 1.93
N LEU A 71 -3.71 -0.68 2.82
CA LEU A 71 -4.59 0.49 2.69
C LEU A 71 -4.02 1.72 3.41
N GLY A 72 -2.86 1.58 4.07
CA GLY A 72 -2.22 2.65 4.85
C GLY A 72 -2.97 2.98 6.12
N MET A 73 -3.98 2.18 6.47
CA MET A 73 -4.89 2.42 7.57
C MET A 73 -4.37 1.83 8.90
N TYR A 74 -3.20 1.19 8.89
CA TYR A 74 -2.53 0.71 10.10
C TYR A 74 -1.21 1.43 10.34
N ASN A 75 -1.07 2.01 11.54
CA ASN A 75 0.18 2.54 12.02
C ASN A 75 0.99 1.41 12.66
N ARG A 76 2.06 0.98 11.97
CA ARG A 76 2.93 -0.11 12.45
C ARG A 76 3.78 0.28 13.66
N LYS A 77 4.06 1.56 13.86
CA LYS A 77 4.85 2.06 15.00
C LYS A 77 4.04 2.00 16.28
N ASP A 78 2.79 2.46 16.20
CA ASP A 78 1.90 2.58 17.36
C ASP A 78 1.00 1.35 17.54
N GLY A 79 1.07 0.40 16.61
CA GLY A 79 0.30 -0.84 16.66
C GLY A 79 -1.20 -0.64 16.48
N SER A 80 -1.65 0.44 15.85
CA SER A 80 -3.05 0.90 15.89
C SER A 80 -3.62 1.18 14.50
N ILE A 81 -4.96 1.10 14.39
CA ILE A 81 -5.69 1.53 13.19
C ILE A 81 -5.81 3.05 13.21
N LYS A 82 -5.58 3.68 12.07
CA LYS A 82 -5.78 5.12 11.85
C LYS A 82 -7.27 5.40 11.68
N VAL A 83 -8.01 5.39 12.79
CA VAL A 83 -9.48 5.51 12.79
C VAL A 83 -9.97 6.78 12.08
N ASP A 84 -9.23 7.88 12.19
CA ASP A 84 -9.50 9.13 11.46
C ASP A 84 -9.49 8.93 9.93
N LYS A 85 -8.53 8.15 9.42
CA LYS A 85 -8.44 7.83 7.99
C LYS A 85 -9.51 6.85 7.53
N VAL A 86 -9.94 5.94 8.40
CA VAL A 86 -11.11 5.10 8.13
C VAL A 86 -12.37 5.96 8.03
N LYS A 87 -12.62 6.85 9.00
CA LYS A 87 -13.75 7.81 8.96
C LYS A 87 -13.71 8.64 7.68
N GLN A 88 -12.54 9.18 7.32
CA GLN A 88 -12.34 9.95 6.08
C GLN A 88 -12.73 9.16 4.83
N GLN A 89 -12.42 7.86 4.76
CA GLN A 89 -12.80 7.00 3.63
C GLN A 89 -14.31 6.86 3.47
N PHE A 90 -15.04 6.69 4.58
CA PHE A 90 -16.49 6.60 4.54
C PHE A 90 -17.11 7.92 4.07
N THR A 91 -16.69 9.04 4.68
CA THR A 91 -17.22 10.37 4.35
C THR A 91 -16.92 10.76 2.91
N SER A 92 -15.74 10.44 2.38
CA SER A 92 -15.39 10.78 0.99
C SER A 92 -16.22 10.02 -0.05
N ARG A 93 -16.91 8.96 0.38
CA ARG A 93 -17.80 8.15 -0.47
C ARG A 93 -19.28 8.47 -0.26
N GLY A 94 -19.59 9.46 0.58
CA GLY A 94 -20.97 9.78 0.96
C GLY A 94 -21.64 8.66 1.75
N ILE A 95 -20.85 7.81 2.43
CA ILE A 95 -21.35 6.70 3.24
C ILE A 95 -21.32 7.12 4.70
N GLU A 96 -22.40 6.85 5.43
CA GLU A 96 -22.47 7.08 6.87
C GLU A 96 -21.36 6.31 7.60
N ILE A 97 -20.73 6.99 8.56
CA ILE A 97 -19.72 6.37 9.42
C ILE A 97 -20.43 5.36 10.33
N PRO A 98 -20.00 4.09 10.38
CA PRO A 98 -20.59 3.11 11.28
C PRO A 98 -20.54 3.55 12.75
N GLY A 99 -21.62 3.32 13.49
CA GLY A 99 -21.70 3.70 14.91
C GLY A 99 -20.68 3.01 15.81
N ASP A 100 -20.17 1.84 15.41
CA ASP A 100 -19.14 1.08 16.14
C ASP A 100 -17.71 1.32 15.63
N ILE A 101 -17.47 2.37 14.82
CA ILE A 101 -16.16 2.72 14.26
C ILE A 101 -15.06 2.87 15.33
N ASP A 102 -15.41 3.38 16.51
CA ASP A 102 -14.45 3.62 17.59
C ASP A 102 -13.96 2.31 18.25
N SER A 103 -14.62 1.18 17.98
CA SER A 103 -14.12 -0.16 18.38
C SER A 103 -12.75 -0.49 17.76
N LEU A 104 -12.40 0.17 16.64
CA LEU A 104 -11.11 0.07 15.97
C LEU A 104 -9.98 0.83 16.70
N SER A 105 -10.31 1.68 17.67
CA SER A 105 -9.34 2.55 18.36
C SER A 105 -8.44 1.81 19.34
N GLY A 106 -7.25 2.35 19.59
CA GLY A 106 -6.30 1.81 20.56
C GLY A 106 -5.30 0.81 19.95
N PRO A 107 -4.19 0.56 20.66
CA PRO A 107 -3.10 -0.27 20.16
C PRO A 107 -3.45 -1.76 20.17
N THR A 108 -2.69 -2.52 19.40
CA THR A 108 -2.62 -3.98 19.39
C THR A 108 -1.17 -4.40 19.67
N ASP A 109 -0.95 -5.67 20.00
CA ASP A 109 0.40 -6.26 20.09
C ASP A 109 1.10 -6.40 18.72
N GLY A 110 0.43 -5.98 17.64
CA GLY A 110 0.90 -6.07 16.28
C GLY A 110 0.82 -7.46 15.68
N SER A 111 0.28 -8.48 16.36
CA SER A 111 0.06 -9.81 15.79
C SER A 111 -1.10 -9.82 14.79
N CYS A 112 -1.14 -10.82 13.90
CA CYS A 112 -2.25 -10.99 12.98
C CYS A 112 -3.56 -11.28 13.74
N LYS A 113 -3.50 -12.13 14.77
CA LYS A 113 -4.67 -12.59 15.55
C LYS A 113 -5.33 -11.43 16.28
N THR A 114 -4.55 -10.65 17.03
CA THR A 114 -5.08 -9.54 17.83
C THR A 114 -5.74 -8.48 16.94
N LEU A 115 -5.14 -8.17 15.78
CA LEU A 115 -5.75 -7.23 14.84
C LEU A 115 -7.02 -7.80 14.18
N TYR A 116 -7.05 -9.10 13.87
CA TYR A 116 -8.27 -9.75 13.38
C TYR A 116 -9.39 -9.71 14.42
N ASP A 117 -9.12 -10.14 15.66
CA ASP A 117 -10.12 -10.17 16.73
C ASP A 117 -10.69 -8.77 17.00
N LYS A 118 -9.82 -7.75 16.97
CA LYS A 118 -10.21 -6.35 17.14
C LYS A 118 -11.16 -5.86 16.05
N THR A 119 -11.00 -6.33 14.82
CA THR A 119 -11.69 -5.75 13.65
C THR A 119 -12.82 -6.61 13.09
N ILE A 120 -12.86 -7.90 13.40
CA ILE A 120 -13.80 -8.82 12.76
C ILE A 120 -15.27 -8.50 13.08
N ARG A 121 -15.58 -8.02 14.29
CA ARG A 121 -16.94 -7.59 14.65
C ARG A 121 -17.37 -6.41 13.80
N PHE A 122 -16.53 -5.38 13.72
CA PHE A 122 -16.75 -4.21 12.86
C PHE A 122 -16.94 -4.61 11.39
N PHE A 123 -16.10 -5.52 10.87
CA PHE A 123 -16.24 -6.02 9.49
C PHE A 123 -17.56 -6.74 9.26
N LYS A 124 -17.99 -7.61 10.18
CA LYS A 124 -19.25 -8.37 10.05
C LYS A 124 -20.47 -7.46 10.12
N ASN A 125 -20.48 -6.52 11.05
CA ASN A 125 -21.59 -5.59 11.25
C ASN A 125 -21.76 -4.61 10.07
N ASN A 126 -20.65 -4.24 9.42
CA ASN A 126 -20.62 -3.18 8.42
C ASN A 126 -20.14 -3.65 7.04
N ALA A 127 -20.24 -4.95 6.73
CA ALA A 127 -19.62 -5.56 5.56
C ALA A 127 -19.98 -4.82 4.25
N GLN A 128 -21.24 -4.48 4.05
CA GLN A 128 -21.71 -3.79 2.85
C GLN A 128 -21.17 -2.35 2.77
N SER A 129 -21.25 -1.58 3.86
CA SER A 129 -20.75 -0.21 3.90
C SER A 129 -19.25 -0.14 3.69
N ILE A 130 -18.49 -1.07 4.26
CA ILE A 130 -17.03 -1.20 4.03
C ILE A 130 -16.76 -1.55 2.57
N ARG A 131 -17.50 -2.50 1.98
CA ARG A 131 -17.38 -2.85 0.56
C ARG A 131 -17.58 -1.63 -0.33
N PHE A 132 -18.58 -0.81 -0.06
CA PHE A 132 -18.78 0.40 -0.84
C PHE A 132 -17.68 1.42 -0.61
N ALA A 133 -17.32 1.70 0.65
CA ALA A 133 -16.30 2.69 1.00
C ALA A 133 -14.94 2.41 0.36
N PHE A 134 -14.56 1.13 0.24
CA PHE A 134 -13.26 0.70 -0.28
C PHE A 134 -13.34 0.08 -1.70
N TYR A 135 -14.36 0.40 -2.49
CA TYR A 135 -14.51 -0.10 -3.87
C TYR A 135 -14.46 -1.64 -3.99
N GLY A 136 -14.93 -2.33 -2.97
CA GLY A 136 -15.00 -3.78 -2.82
C GLY A 136 -16.11 -4.48 -3.62
N THR A 137 -16.90 -3.74 -4.38
CA THR A 137 -17.86 -4.28 -5.35
C THR A 137 -17.36 -4.04 -6.77
N THR A 138 -17.64 -4.99 -7.69
CA THR A 138 -17.24 -4.85 -9.10
C THR A 138 -17.85 -3.61 -9.73
N ALA A 139 -19.12 -3.30 -9.42
CA ALA A 139 -19.83 -2.14 -9.95
C ALA A 139 -19.17 -0.81 -9.53
N GLU A 140 -18.94 -0.58 -8.23
CA GLU A 140 -18.32 0.65 -7.74
C GLU A 140 -16.90 0.83 -8.27
N SER A 141 -16.14 -0.27 -8.28
CA SER A 141 -14.77 -0.23 -8.77
C SER A 141 -14.75 0.08 -10.27
N ASN A 142 -15.58 -0.58 -11.10
CA ASN A 142 -15.62 -0.33 -12.53
C ASN A 142 -16.10 1.09 -12.85
N LYS A 143 -17.10 1.59 -12.13
CA LYS A 143 -17.57 2.98 -12.26
C LYS A 143 -16.41 3.96 -12.05
N TRP A 144 -15.68 3.82 -10.94
CA TRP A 144 -14.55 4.69 -10.65
C TRP A 144 -13.45 4.63 -11.73
N PHE A 145 -13.07 3.44 -12.20
CA PHE A 145 -12.06 3.34 -13.26
C PHE A 145 -12.52 3.95 -14.60
N ALA A 146 -13.81 3.93 -14.89
CA ALA A 146 -14.36 4.58 -16.09
C ALA A 146 -14.32 6.12 -15.99
N GLU A 147 -14.45 6.67 -14.78
CA GLU A 147 -14.38 8.10 -14.49
C GLU A 147 -12.94 8.62 -14.37
N HIS A 148 -11.94 7.73 -14.30
CA HIS A 148 -10.53 8.05 -14.07
C HIS A 148 -9.58 7.45 -15.14
N PRO A 149 -9.67 7.90 -16.41
CA PRO A 149 -8.85 7.37 -17.51
C PRO A 149 -7.35 7.69 -17.38
N GLU A 150 -6.98 8.64 -16.51
CA GLU A 150 -5.60 8.99 -16.19
C GLU A 150 -4.88 7.93 -15.35
N VAL A 151 -5.62 6.97 -14.77
CA VAL A 151 -5.14 5.86 -13.94
C VAL A 151 -5.06 4.56 -14.75
N LYS A 152 -4.12 3.67 -14.41
CA LYS A 152 -3.90 2.40 -15.13
C LYS A 152 -5.19 1.58 -15.17
N PRO A 153 -5.77 1.31 -16.35
CA PRO A 153 -6.97 0.49 -16.42
C PRO A 153 -6.74 -0.93 -15.92
N LYS A 154 -7.83 -1.57 -15.47
CA LYS A 154 -7.84 -3.02 -15.22
C LYS A 154 -7.59 -3.76 -16.53
N GLY A 155 -6.85 -4.86 -16.48
CA GLY A 155 -6.50 -5.64 -17.67
C GLY A 155 -5.23 -5.16 -18.39
N THR A 156 -4.75 -3.94 -18.11
CA THR A 156 -3.55 -3.38 -18.76
C THR A 156 -2.30 -3.60 -17.92
N LYS A 157 -1.19 -3.97 -18.58
CA LYS A 157 0.11 -4.09 -17.92
C LYS A 157 0.67 -2.72 -17.54
N ILE A 158 1.49 -2.67 -16.48
CA ILE A 158 2.19 -1.45 -16.08
C ILE A 158 3.11 -0.96 -17.19
N SER A 159 3.87 -1.84 -17.85
CA SER A 159 4.75 -1.50 -18.97
C SER A 159 4.02 -0.93 -20.18
N GLN A 160 2.77 -1.34 -20.40
CA GLN A 160 1.92 -0.81 -21.48
C GLN A 160 1.36 0.56 -21.13
N PHE A 161 0.98 0.75 -19.87
CA PHE A 161 0.39 1.99 -19.40
C PHE A 161 1.44 3.08 -19.17
N CYS A 162 2.53 2.76 -18.48
CA CYS A 162 3.67 3.64 -18.20
C CYS A 162 4.58 3.75 -19.42
N ASN A 163 4.08 4.41 -20.46
CA ASN A 163 4.87 4.74 -21.64
C ASN A 163 5.96 5.78 -21.33
N ALA A 164 6.85 6.03 -22.30
CA ALA A 164 7.98 6.96 -22.15
C ALA A 164 7.57 8.35 -21.65
N GLU A 165 6.39 8.85 -22.02
CA GLU A 165 5.91 10.16 -21.58
C GLU A 165 5.50 10.15 -20.10
N ARG A 166 4.76 9.12 -19.68
CA ARG A 166 4.36 8.98 -18.26
C ARG A 166 5.54 8.70 -17.35
N GLU A 167 6.60 8.08 -17.86
CA GLU A 167 7.82 7.82 -17.09
C GLU A 167 8.62 9.07 -16.75
N LYS A 168 8.50 10.14 -17.54
CA LYS A 168 9.12 11.45 -17.25
C LYS A 168 8.63 12.06 -15.94
N GLY A 169 7.39 11.78 -15.55
CA GLY A 169 6.78 12.39 -14.37
C GLY A 169 6.90 13.92 -14.42
N ASN A 170 7.17 14.54 -13.28
CA ASN A 170 7.24 16.00 -13.15
C ASN A 170 8.64 16.61 -13.36
N LYS A 171 9.69 15.80 -13.53
CA LYS A 171 11.10 16.26 -13.59
C LYS A 171 11.97 15.45 -14.55
N ASP A 172 11.40 15.00 -15.67
CA ASP A 172 12.09 14.22 -16.72
C ASP A 172 12.85 13.01 -16.14
N CYS A 173 12.11 12.13 -15.49
CA CYS A 173 12.56 10.88 -14.90
C CYS A 173 12.46 9.70 -15.86
N LYS A 174 13.03 8.55 -15.47
CA LYS A 174 13.00 7.32 -16.28
C LYS A 174 11.97 6.31 -15.78
N HIS A 175 11.64 6.37 -14.49
CA HIS A 175 10.83 5.37 -13.81
C HIS A 175 9.77 6.00 -12.88
N ALA A 176 9.26 7.19 -13.20
CA ALA A 176 8.28 7.86 -12.34
C ALA A 176 6.96 7.08 -12.22
N CYS A 177 6.45 6.56 -13.33
CA CYS A 177 5.15 5.89 -13.39
C CYS A 177 5.26 4.44 -12.93
N SER A 178 6.23 3.69 -13.47
CA SER A 178 6.34 2.26 -13.15
C SER A 178 6.71 2.04 -11.68
N ALA A 179 7.56 2.87 -11.10
CA ALA A 179 7.91 2.76 -9.68
C ALA A 179 6.70 2.96 -8.75
N TYR A 180 5.78 3.87 -9.10
CA TYR A 180 4.52 4.03 -8.39
C TYR A 180 3.66 2.76 -8.52
N TYR A 181 3.42 2.27 -9.74
CA TYR A 181 2.51 1.14 -9.93
C TYR A 181 3.06 -0.20 -9.41
N TYR A 182 4.38 -0.40 -9.41
CA TYR A 182 5.03 -1.54 -8.74
C TYR A 182 5.06 -1.39 -7.21
N ARG A 183 4.66 -0.23 -6.69
CA ARG A 183 4.70 0.16 -5.27
C ARG A 183 6.11 0.09 -4.71
N LEU A 184 7.07 0.60 -5.47
CA LEU A 184 8.41 0.93 -5.00
C LEU A 184 8.38 2.24 -4.20
N VAL A 185 7.61 3.20 -4.69
CA VAL A 185 7.33 4.50 -4.07
C VAL A 185 5.81 4.74 -3.98
N ASP A 186 5.39 5.64 -3.09
CA ASP A 186 4.01 6.12 -2.96
C ASP A 186 3.72 7.33 -3.88
N GLU A 187 2.54 7.93 -3.72
CA GLU A 187 2.05 9.03 -4.56
C GLU A 187 2.96 10.28 -4.48
N ASP A 188 3.66 10.46 -3.36
CA ASP A 188 4.58 11.58 -3.11
C ASP A 188 6.05 11.18 -3.36
N TYR A 189 6.27 10.09 -4.11
CA TYR A 189 7.56 9.51 -4.43
C TYR A 189 8.37 9.04 -3.21
N LYS A 190 7.74 8.76 -2.06
CA LYS A 190 8.45 8.23 -0.89
C LYS A 190 8.56 6.70 -0.97
N PRO A 191 9.71 6.09 -0.63
CA PRO A 191 9.86 4.64 -0.73
C PRO A 191 8.91 3.85 0.19
N ILE A 192 8.32 2.77 -0.33
CA ILE A 192 7.42 1.88 0.44
C ILE A 192 8.22 0.75 1.10
N TYR A 193 8.69 1.00 2.32
CA TYR A 193 9.51 0.07 3.11
C TYR A 193 8.86 -1.28 3.47
N PHE A 194 7.53 -1.37 3.59
CA PHE A 194 6.88 -2.64 3.93
C PHE A 194 6.68 -3.57 2.72
N ARG A 195 6.88 -3.06 1.49
CA ARG A 195 6.74 -3.85 0.26
C ARG A 195 7.89 -4.86 0.19
N LYS A 196 7.57 -6.15 0.16
CA LYS A 196 8.55 -7.21 -0.11
C LYS A 196 8.71 -7.38 -1.62
N LEU A 197 9.86 -7.03 -2.18
CA LEU A 197 10.08 -7.10 -3.63
C LEU A 197 10.61 -8.46 -4.10
N GLU A 198 11.15 -9.28 -3.19
CA GLU A 198 11.63 -10.66 -3.48
C GLU A 198 12.52 -10.71 -4.73
N ILE A 199 13.48 -9.79 -4.80
CA ILE A 199 14.39 -9.68 -5.94
C ILE A 199 15.48 -10.77 -5.80
N PRO A 200 15.61 -11.70 -6.76
CA PRO A 200 16.63 -12.74 -6.70
C PRO A 200 18.03 -12.15 -6.51
N GLY A 201 18.77 -12.66 -5.52
CA GLY A 201 20.12 -12.19 -5.23
C GLY A 201 20.23 -10.83 -4.53
N ILE A 202 19.12 -10.20 -4.11
CA ILE A 202 19.15 -8.97 -3.30
C ILE A 202 18.41 -9.19 -1.98
N SER A 203 19.13 -9.07 -0.85
CA SER A 203 18.53 -9.19 0.47
C SER A 203 17.60 -8.01 0.80
N ASN A 204 16.67 -8.21 1.73
CA ASN A 204 15.79 -7.13 2.22
C ASN A 204 16.58 -5.97 2.82
N ASP A 205 17.71 -6.24 3.48
CA ASP A 205 18.57 -5.19 4.04
C ASP A 205 19.21 -4.34 2.94
N LYS A 206 19.65 -4.97 1.84
CA LYS A 206 20.17 -4.26 0.68
C LYS A 206 19.08 -3.44 -0.01
N ILE A 207 17.86 -3.96 -0.14
CA ILE A 207 16.70 -3.20 -0.64
C ILE A 207 16.43 -1.99 0.26
N ASN A 208 16.42 -2.16 1.58
CA ASN A 208 16.19 -1.07 2.53
C ASN A 208 17.31 -0.01 2.49
N LYS A 209 18.55 -0.43 2.26
CA LYS A 209 19.67 0.49 2.02
C LYS A 209 19.42 1.33 0.76
N CYS A 210 19.02 0.71 -0.35
CA CYS A 210 18.66 1.45 -1.57
C CYS A 210 17.51 2.44 -1.35
N ARG A 211 16.47 2.05 -0.59
CA ARG A 211 15.37 2.97 -0.24
C ARG A 211 15.86 4.16 0.57
N LYS A 212 16.75 3.94 1.55
CA LYS A 212 17.32 5.01 2.37
C LYS A 212 18.17 5.96 1.53
N GLU A 213 19.02 5.44 0.64
CA GLU A 213 19.82 6.26 -0.29
C GLU A 213 18.92 7.09 -1.22
N ALA A 214 17.91 6.47 -1.82
CA ALA A 214 16.97 7.13 -2.71
C ALA A 214 16.14 8.22 -1.99
N SER A 215 15.82 8.04 -0.70
CA SER A 215 15.03 9.01 0.07
C SER A 215 15.68 10.39 0.24
N GLY A 216 16.98 10.52 -0.04
CA GLY A 216 17.67 11.81 -0.09
C GLY A 216 17.40 12.63 -1.36
N GLN A 217 16.73 12.05 -2.35
CA GLN A 217 16.35 12.72 -3.59
C GLN A 217 14.99 13.44 -3.47
N GLN A 218 14.61 14.20 -4.50
CA GLN A 218 13.35 14.96 -4.53
C GLN A 218 12.45 14.56 -5.72
N GLY A 219 11.16 14.39 -5.45
CA GLY A 219 10.16 14.06 -6.47
C GLY A 219 10.47 12.73 -7.17
N CYS A 220 10.17 12.63 -8.47
CA CYS A 220 10.36 11.38 -9.22
C CYS A 220 11.82 10.89 -9.30
N LYS A 221 12.82 11.72 -8.95
CA LYS A 221 14.22 11.29 -8.88
C LYS A 221 14.48 10.29 -7.74
N VAL A 222 13.59 10.21 -6.75
CA VAL A 222 13.60 9.12 -5.76
C VAL A 222 13.36 7.77 -6.44
N SER A 223 12.42 7.70 -7.40
CA SER A 223 12.13 6.49 -8.16
C SER A 223 13.34 6.04 -8.97
N ASP A 224 13.94 6.96 -9.73
CA ASP A 224 15.13 6.67 -10.55
C ASP A 224 16.30 6.20 -9.67
N ALA A 225 16.59 6.92 -8.57
CA ALA A 225 17.68 6.54 -7.67
C ALA A 225 17.47 5.17 -7.02
N LEU A 226 16.21 4.84 -6.66
CA LEU A 226 15.87 3.52 -6.13
C LEU A 226 16.07 2.44 -7.20
N TYR A 227 15.59 2.68 -8.42
CA TYR A 227 15.76 1.76 -9.54
C TYR A 227 17.23 1.51 -9.84
N ASP A 228 18.02 2.57 -10.04
CA ASP A 228 19.45 2.51 -10.33
C ASP A 228 20.23 1.77 -9.24
N CYS A 229 19.88 1.98 -7.96
CA CYS A 229 20.53 1.27 -6.86
C CYS A 229 20.27 -0.25 -6.90
N LEU A 230 19.02 -0.64 -7.18
CA LEU A 230 18.64 -2.05 -7.28
C LEU A 230 19.25 -2.69 -8.53
N GLU A 231 19.29 -1.97 -9.65
CA GLU A 231 19.88 -2.45 -10.90
C GLU A 231 21.39 -2.66 -10.77
N ARG A 232 22.13 -1.70 -10.19
CA ARG A 232 23.55 -1.87 -9.87
C ARG A 232 23.82 -3.03 -8.92
N SER A 233 22.85 -3.37 -8.06
CA SER A 233 22.99 -4.48 -7.13
C SER A 233 22.79 -5.84 -7.81
N ASN A 234 21.78 -5.97 -8.66
CA ASN A 234 21.59 -7.13 -9.53
C ASN A 234 20.57 -6.83 -10.65
N ALA A 235 21.06 -6.42 -11.83
CA ALA A 235 20.21 -6.05 -12.96
C ALA A 235 19.32 -7.20 -13.44
N ALA A 236 19.88 -8.41 -13.56
CA ALA A 236 19.12 -9.58 -14.00
C ALA A 236 18.02 -9.96 -12.99
N GLY A 237 18.34 -9.93 -11.69
CA GLY A 237 17.39 -10.17 -10.62
C GLY A 237 16.27 -9.12 -10.61
N LEU A 238 16.61 -7.83 -10.72
CA LEU A 238 15.62 -6.75 -10.78
C LEU A 238 14.69 -6.93 -11.99
N LYS A 239 15.24 -7.16 -13.18
CA LYS A 239 14.46 -7.39 -14.40
C LYS A 239 13.50 -8.58 -14.24
N ALA A 240 13.96 -9.69 -13.66
CA ALA A 240 13.12 -10.85 -13.41
C ALA A 240 11.96 -10.52 -12.44
N ALA A 241 12.26 -9.84 -11.33
CA ALA A 241 11.25 -9.46 -10.35
C ALA A 241 10.21 -8.48 -10.93
N LEU A 242 10.67 -7.45 -11.66
CA LEU A 242 9.77 -6.47 -12.30
C LEU A 242 8.92 -7.11 -13.40
N LYS A 243 9.48 -8.04 -14.19
CA LYS A 243 8.70 -8.80 -15.18
C LYS A 243 7.54 -9.56 -14.53
N ILE A 244 7.79 -10.21 -13.38
CA ILE A 244 6.74 -10.90 -12.63
C ILE A 244 5.65 -9.91 -12.21
N LEU A 245 6.02 -8.74 -11.67
CA LEU A 245 5.05 -7.73 -11.27
C LEU A 245 4.27 -7.16 -12.47
N ASP A 246 4.93 -6.98 -13.60
CA ASP A 246 4.31 -6.46 -14.83
C ASP A 246 3.29 -7.45 -15.42
N ASP A 247 3.66 -8.72 -15.56
CA ASP A 247 2.76 -9.77 -16.06
C ASP A 247 1.52 -9.90 -15.16
N GLN A 248 1.73 -9.73 -13.86
CA GLN A 248 0.70 -9.78 -12.84
C GLN A 248 -0.21 -8.55 -12.84
N SER A 249 0.30 -7.37 -13.19
CA SER A 249 -0.41 -6.10 -13.09
C SER A 249 -1.66 -5.95 -13.96
N THR A 250 -1.89 -6.87 -14.90
CA THR A 250 -3.17 -6.93 -15.64
C THR A 250 -4.36 -7.22 -14.71
N LYS A 251 -4.13 -7.87 -13.57
CA LYS A 251 -5.18 -8.28 -12.63
C LYS A 251 -5.34 -7.34 -11.43
N TYR A 252 -4.49 -6.31 -11.31
CA TYR A 252 -4.36 -5.46 -10.11
C TYR A 252 -4.27 -3.98 -10.45
#